data_AF-A0A925S2M9-F1
#
_entry.id   AF-A0A925S2M9-F1
#
_cell.length_a   1.000
_cell.length_b   1.000
_cell.length_c   1.000
_cell.angle_alpha   90.00
_cell.angle_beta   90.00
_cell.angle_gamma   90.00
#
_symmetry.space_group_name_H-M   'P 1'
#
loop_
_entity.id
_entity.type
_entity.pdbx_description
1 polymer ?
#
loop_
_entity_poly.entity_id
_entity_poly.type
_entity_poly.pdbx_seq_one_letter_code
_entity_poly.pdbx_strand_id
1 'polypeptide(L)' 'MDYSRPELVDRLAAAYVAGTLRGAARRRFVSLMRSHPGLRSAVQAWEARLMPLTASLAPVPPPPRVWQRIE' A
#
# COMPACT_ATOMS: atom_id res chain seq x y z
N MET A 1 12.79 2.15 16.15
CA MET A 1 11.33 2.31 16.05
C MET A 1 10.72 1.04 16.58
N ASP A 2 9.78 1.17 17.49
CA ASP A 2 9.12 0.04 18.12
C ASP A 2 7.82 -0.26 17.39
N TYR A 3 7.82 -1.33 16.60
CA TYR A 3 6.68 -1.75 15.79
C TYR A 3 5.69 -2.64 16.56
N SER A 4 5.85 -2.77 17.88
CA SER A 4 4.81 -3.33 18.75
C SER A 4 3.71 -2.31 19.07
N ARG A 5 3.97 -1.01 18.85
CA ARG A 5 3.01 0.08 19.10
C ARG A 5 1.91 0.11 18.04
N PRO A 6 0.65 -0.20 18.41
CA PRO A 6 -0.44 -0.31 17.43
C PRO A 6 -0.69 0.99 16.66
N GLU A 7 -0.63 2.16 17.30
CA GLU A 7 -0.91 3.45 16.67
C GLU A 7 0.16 3.88 15.66
N LEU A 8 1.41 3.42 15.85
CA LEU A 8 2.48 3.65 14.89
C LEU A 8 2.31 2.74 13.67
N VAL A 9 2.02 1.46 13.92
CA VAL A 9 1.76 0.46 12.88
C VAL A 9 0.62 0.91 11.98
N ASP A 10 -0.50 1.31 12.57
CA ASP A 10 -1.68 1.76 11.85
C ASP A 10 -1.39 3.00 10.98
N ARG A 11 -0.76 4.03 11.54
CA ARG A 11 -0.42 5.26 10.80
C ARG A 11 0.55 5.02 9.65
N LEU A 12 1.56 4.17 9.85
CA LEU A 12 2.51 3.84 8.78
C LEU A 12 1.84 3.02 7.66
N ALA A 13 0.96 2.09 8.02
CA ALA A 13 0.18 1.32 7.04
C ALA A 13 -0.75 2.23 6.23
N ALA A 14 -1.48 3.13 6.90
CA ALA A 14 -2.34 4.12 6.24
C ALA A 14 -1.56 4.98 5.23
N ALA A 15 -0.41 5.51 5.65
CA ALA A 15 0.45 6.32 4.79
C ALA A 15 1.06 5.53 3.62
N TYR A 16 1.37 4.24 3.85
CA TYR A 16 1.85 3.36 2.79
C TYR A 16 0.77 3.11 1.73
N VAL A 17 -0.45 2.70 2.15
CA VAL A 17 -1.54 2.37 1.24
C VAL A 17 -2.05 3.60 0.49
N ALA A 18 -2.12 4.76 1.15
CA ALA A 18 -2.47 6.03 0.51
C ALA A 18 -1.37 6.56 -0.44
N GLY A 19 -0.20 5.92 -0.52
CA GLY A 19 0.89 6.32 -1.41
C GLY A 19 1.66 7.57 -0.96
N THR A 20 1.49 8.00 0.29
CA THR A 20 2.17 9.20 0.83
C THR A 20 3.57 8.90 1.36
N LEU A 21 3.89 7.62 1.66
CA LEU A 21 5.27 7.21 1.89
C LEU A 21 6.08 7.21 0.59
N ARG A 22 7.15 8.01 0.55
CA ARG A 22 8.02 8.17 -0.64
C ARG A 22 9.46 7.78 -0.36
N GLY A 23 10.20 7.47 -1.42
CA GLY A 23 11.65 7.26 -1.39
C GLY A 23 12.10 6.24 -0.34
N ALA A 24 13.06 6.66 0.51
CA ALA A 24 13.65 5.79 1.52
C ALA A 24 12.63 5.30 2.56
N ALA A 25 11.64 6.10 2.92
CA ALA A 25 10.60 5.70 3.87
C ALA A 25 9.78 4.51 3.36
N ARG A 26 9.36 4.57 2.09
CA ARG A 26 8.64 3.46 1.44
C ARG A 26 9.50 2.20 1.35
N ARG A 27 10.76 2.33 0.91
CA ARG A 27 11.68 1.19 0.80
C ARG A 27 11.90 0.51 2.14
N ARG A 28 12.13 1.31 3.19
CA ARG A 28 12.27 0.81 4.56
C ARG A 28 11.00 0.10 5.03
N PHE A 29 9.82 0.70 4.80
CA PHE A 29 8.56 0.08 5.20
C PHE A 29 8.32 -1.26 4.50
N VAL A 30 8.58 -1.35 3.20
CA VAL A 30 8.50 -2.61 2.43
C VAL A 30 9.47 -3.67 2.97
N SER A 31 10.69 -3.28 3.34
CA SER A 31 11.65 -4.20 3.97
C SER A 31 11.14 -4.70 5.32
N LEU A 32 10.61 -3.81 6.17
CA LEU A 32 10.10 -4.15 7.50
C LEU A 32 8.88 -5.07 7.45
N MET A 33 8.01 -4.92 6.45
CA MET A 33 6.85 -5.79 6.27
C MET A 33 7.23 -7.26 6.11
N ARG A 34 8.45 -7.59 5.69
CA ARG A 34 8.91 -8.99 5.59
C ARG A 34 9.00 -9.66 6.97
N SER A 35 9.50 -8.94 7.97
CA SER A 35 9.75 -9.48 9.31
C SER A 35 8.69 -9.12 10.36
N HIS A 36 7.74 -8.23 10.06
CA HIS A 36 6.72 -7.77 11.02
C HIS A 36 5.30 -8.09 10.51
N PRO A 37 4.67 -9.20 10.98
CA PRO A 37 3.32 -9.57 10.57
C PRO A 37 2.27 -8.48 10.85
N GLY A 38 2.39 -7.77 11.98
CA GLY A 38 1.46 -6.68 12.34
C GLY A 38 1.42 -5.55 11.29
N LEU A 39 2.56 -5.22 10.66
CA LEU A 39 2.59 -4.25 9.56
C LEU A 39 1.82 -4.76 8.34
N ARG A 40 1.95 -6.06 8.00
CA ARG A 40 1.22 -6.65 6.87
C ARG A 40 -0.28 -6.68 7.12
N SER A 41 -0.70 -7.10 8.31
CA SER A 41 -2.13 -7.12 8.68
C SER A 41 -2.74 -5.73 8.65
N ALA A 42 -2.03 -4.71 9.13
CA ALA A 42 -2.50 -3.33 9.05
C ALA A 42 -2.61 -2.82 7.61
N VAL A 43 -1.65 -3.17 6.74
CA VAL A 43 -1.73 -2.84 5.30
C VAL A 43 -2.95 -3.49 4.66
N GLN A 44 -3.18 -4.78 4.91
CA GLN A 44 -4.35 -5.49 4.38
C GLN A 44 -5.66 -4.85 4.86
N ALA A 45 -5.74 -4.43 6.12
CA ALA A 45 -6.92 -3.75 6.65
C ALA A 45 -7.17 -2.41 5.94
N TRP A 46 -6.11 -1.63 5.68
CA TRP A 46 -6.22 -0.37 4.93
C TRP A 46 -6.55 -0.58 3.45
N GLU A 47 -5.98 -1.58 2.80
CA GLU A 47 -6.34 -1.96 1.43
C GLU A 47 -7.82 -2.36 1.35
N ALA A 48 -8.29 -3.23 2.25
CA ALA A 48 -9.71 -3.64 2.28
C ALA A 48 -10.67 -2.45 2.49
N ARG A 49 -10.24 -1.42 3.23
CA ARG A 49 -11.01 -0.20 3.43
C ARG A 49 -11.04 0.73 2.21
N LEU A 50 -9.93 0.84 1.48
CA LEU A 50 -9.75 1.82 0.40
C LEU A 50 -10.05 1.25 -0.99
N MET A 51 -9.80 -0.03 -1.25
CA MET A 51 -10.07 -0.67 -2.54
C MET A 51 -11.53 -0.56 -2.99
N PRO A 52 -12.56 -0.69 -2.14
CA PRO A 52 -13.95 -0.51 -2.58
C PRO A 52 -14.23 0.88 -3.17
N LEU A 53 -13.47 1.90 -2.76
CA LEU A 53 -13.62 3.27 -3.29
C LEU A 53 -13.16 3.38 -4.74
N THR A 54 -12.33 2.46 -5.24
CA THR A 54 -11.90 2.49 -6.65
C THR A 54 -12.99 2.00 -7.58
N ALA A 55 -13.95 1.21 -7.08
CA ALA A 55 -15.05 0.67 -7.86
C ALA A 55 -16.07 1.73 -8.31
N SER A 56 -16.11 2.89 -7.66
CA SER A 56 -17.00 4.00 -8.03
C SER A 56 -16.44 4.89 -9.14
N LEU A 57 -15.18 4.68 -9.55
CA LEU A 57 -14.52 5.47 -10.57
C LEU A 57 -14.81 4.90 -11.96
N ALA A 58 -15.03 5.78 -12.94
CA ALA A 58 -15.16 5.38 -14.33
C ALA A 58 -13.84 4.79 -14.85
N PRO A 59 -13.84 3.59 -15.48
CA PRO A 59 -12.63 3.01 -16.04
C PRO A 59 -12.04 3.88 -17.15
N VAL A 60 -10.70 4.00 -17.17
CA VAL A 60 -9.96 4.67 -18.25
C VAL A 60 -9.16 3.59 -19.01
N PRO A 61 -9.47 3.33 -20.29
CA PRO A 61 -8.77 2.28 -21.04
C PRO A 61 -7.31 2.68 -21.29
N PRO A 62 -6.33 1.77 -21.06
CA PRO A 62 -4.94 2.04 -21.38
C PRO A 62 -4.71 2.01 -22.91
N PRO A 63 -3.71 2.74 -23.43
CA PRO A 63 -3.33 2.65 -24.85
C PRO A 63 -2.88 1.22 -25.25
N PRO A 64 -3.20 0.73 -26.47
CA PRO A 64 -2.85 -0.65 -26.90
C PRO A 64 -1.37 -1.01 -26.77
N ARG A 65 -0.48 -0.04 -27.01
CA ARG A 65 0.97 -0.20 -26.85
C ARG A 65 1.42 -0.59 -25.44
N VAL A 66 0.59 -0.36 -24.40
CA VAL A 66 0.92 -0.78 -23.03
C VAL A 66 0.82 -2.30 -22.91
N TRP A 67 -0.22 -2.90 -23.50
CA TRP A 67 -0.41 -4.35 -23.52
C TRP A 67 0.70 -5.05 -24.30
N GLN A 68 1.05 -4.54 -25.48
CA GLN A 68 2.13 -5.10 -26.31
C GLN A 68 3.52 -5.13 -25.63
N ARG A 69 3.74 -4.36 -24.55
CA ARG A 69 5.02 -4.32 -23.83
C ARG A 69 5.09 -5.26 -22.63
N ILE A 70 3.96 -5.87 -22.25
CA ILE A 70 3.87 -6.77 -21.09
C ILE A 70 3.41 -8.20 -21.48
N GLU A 71 3.11 -8.43 -22.76
CA GLU A 71 3.09 -9.75 -23.40
C GLU A 71 4.51 -10.19 -23.79
#